data_AF-T1I3J8-F1
#
_entry.id   AF-T1I3J8-F1
#
_cell.length_a   1.000
_cell.length_b   1.000
_cell.length_c   1.000
_cell.angle_alpha   90.00
_cell.angle_beta   90.00
_cell.angle_gamma   90.00
#
_symmetry.space_group_name_H-M   'P 1'
#
loop_
_entity.id
_entity.type
_entity.pdbx_description
1 polymer ?
#
loop_
_entity_poly.entity_id
_entity_poly.type
_entity_poly.pdbx_seq_one_letter_code
_entity_poly.pdbx_strand_id
1 'polypeptide(L)'
;MGRYSRTTSTEALQVLTGCLPLDMEVVRAAVRYGLRRGIEVRVPMLRALRLSVADMTEDYRLWFRERMYGEVEEELNREWRNRWRASTKGRITFSFVPDAAGGRRLVSTEMPYAVARLVTGHGMLRAKMFEMGLATDPYCACGDPETAEHIIMECDLYDDLRCIMWRRVGFPFCLAGDVFPLLLENASAYVAFREFAQAAFERRMTSVVGR
;
A
#
# COMPACT_ATOMS: atom_id res chain seq x y z
N MET A 1 5.36 -11.57 7.49
CA MET A 1 5.63 -10.12 7.68
C MET A 1 6.63 -9.72 6.60
N GLY A 2 6.24 -8.84 5.67
CA GLY A 2 7.06 -8.49 4.50
C GLY A 2 8.41 -7.87 4.88
N ARG A 3 9.42 -8.05 4.02
CA ARG A 3 10.75 -7.43 4.20
C ARG A 3 10.73 -6.05 3.53
N TYR A 4 10.53 -5.00 4.31
CA TYR A 4 10.48 -3.60 3.84
C TYR A 4 11.77 -2.84 4.14
N SER A 5 12.04 -1.76 3.39
CA SER A 5 13.15 -0.86 3.73
C SER A 5 12.86 -0.09 5.01
N ARG A 6 13.88 0.18 5.84
CA ARG A 6 13.75 1.02 7.05
C ARG A 6 13.35 2.45 6.74
N THR A 7 13.61 2.90 5.52
CA THR A 7 13.34 4.25 5.04
C THR A 7 11.92 4.41 4.48
N THR A 8 11.18 3.30 4.33
CA THR A 8 9.80 3.35 3.83
C THR A 8 8.93 4.10 4.83
N SER A 9 8.14 5.06 4.35
CA SER A 9 7.26 5.86 5.21
C SER A 9 6.28 4.98 5.99
N THR A 10 6.01 5.32 7.24
CA THR A 10 5.05 4.62 8.10
C THR A 10 3.67 4.47 7.45
N GLU A 11 3.20 5.52 6.75
CA GLU A 11 1.91 5.51 6.06
C GLU A 11 1.86 4.46 4.95
N ALA A 12 2.89 4.36 4.13
CA ALA A 12 2.99 3.32 3.10
C ALA A 12 3.00 1.91 3.72
N LEU A 13 3.70 1.71 4.84
CA LEU A 13 3.70 0.42 5.54
C LEU A 13 2.32 0.08 6.11
N GLN A 14 1.62 1.08 6.67
CA GLN A 14 0.25 0.93 7.16
C GLN A 14 -0.71 0.53 6.05
N VAL A 15 -0.63 1.20 4.88
CA VAL A 15 -1.39 0.83 3.69
C VAL A 15 -1.05 -0.59 3.25
N LEU A 16 0.23 -0.93 3.07
CA LEU A 16 0.64 -2.25 2.57
C LEU A 16 0.27 -3.40 3.53
N THR A 17 0.19 -3.12 4.83
CA THR A 17 -0.23 -4.11 5.85
C THR A 17 -1.73 -4.09 6.15
N GLY A 18 -2.46 -3.10 5.59
CA GLY A 18 -3.87 -2.86 5.91
C GLY A 18 -4.10 -2.59 7.39
N CYS A 19 -3.19 -1.84 8.02
CA CYS A 19 -3.27 -1.36 9.39
C CYS A 19 -3.71 0.10 9.39
N LEU A 20 -4.50 0.51 10.39
CA LEU A 20 -4.83 1.91 10.60
C LEU A 20 -3.64 2.65 11.23
N PRO A 21 -3.56 3.99 11.04
CA PRO A 21 -2.73 4.85 11.86
C PRO A 21 -2.98 4.68 13.36
N LEU A 22 -1.93 4.84 14.18
CA LEU A 22 -2.02 4.60 15.63
C LEU A 22 -3.06 5.50 16.31
N ASP A 23 -3.16 6.76 15.91
CA ASP A 23 -4.17 7.68 16.46
C ASP A 23 -5.60 7.20 16.15
N MET A 24 -5.82 6.66 14.94
CA MET A 24 -7.10 6.07 14.55
C MET A 24 -7.40 4.77 15.31
N GLU A 25 -6.38 3.96 15.59
CA GLU A 25 -6.50 2.77 16.44
C GLU A 25 -6.93 3.11 17.87
N VAL A 26 -6.38 4.20 18.42
CA VAL A 26 -6.80 4.72 19.73
C VAL A 26 -8.25 5.18 19.69
N VAL A 27 -8.65 5.91 18.64
CA VAL A 27 -10.04 6.34 18.45
C VAL A 27 -10.97 5.13 18.35
N ARG A 28 -10.62 4.12 17.55
CA ARG A 28 -11.36 2.87 17.42
C ARG A 28 -11.58 2.20 18.78
N ALA A 29 -10.51 2.07 19.57
CA ALA A 29 -10.57 1.47 20.89
C ALA A 29 -11.47 2.27 21.84
N ALA A 30 -11.34 3.61 21.85
CA ALA A 30 -12.13 4.49 22.70
C ALA A 30 -13.63 4.41 22.38
N VAL A 31 -14.02 4.48 21.10
CA VAL A 31 -15.43 4.40 20.68
C VAL A 31 -16.02 3.03 20.99
N ARG A 32 -15.28 1.93 20.71
CA ARG A 32 -15.73 0.58 21.06
C ARG A 32 -15.87 0.38 22.56
N TYR A 33 -15.01 1.00 23.37
CA TYR A 33 -15.17 1.00 24.82
C TYR A 33 -16.43 1.76 25.25
N GLY A 34 -16.66 2.96 24.70
CA GLY A 34 -17.85 3.76 24.98
C GLY A 34 -19.14 3.03 24.65
N LEU A 35 -19.23 2.44 23.45
CA LEU A 35 -20.36 1.63 23.00
C LEU A 35 -20.66 0.45 23.94
N ARG A 36 -19.63 -0.22 24.45
CA ARG A 36 -19.82 -1.33 25.42
C ARG A 36 -20.30 -0.86 26.78
N ARG A 37 -19.96 0.37 27.18
CA ARG A 37 -20.28 0.95 28.49
C ARG A 37 -21.51 1.87 28.47
N GLY A 38 -22.10 2.12 27.30
CA GLY A 38 -23.15 3.13 27.14
C GLY A 38 -22.67 4.56 27.37
N ILE A 39 -21.38 4.81 27.20
CA ILE A 39 -20.77 6.14 27.36
C ILE A 39 -20.70 6.79 25.98
N GLU A 40 -21.25 7.99 25.87
CA GLU A 40 -21.11 8.81 24.66
C GLU A 40 -19.65 9.24 24.50
N VAL A 41 -19.02 8.84 23.39
CA VAL A 41 -17.64 9.23 23.05
C VAL A 41 -17.71 10.22 21.91
N ARG A 42 -17.37 11.48 22.20
CA ARG A 42 -17.31 12.54 21.19
C ARG A 42 -15.90 12.66 20.64
N VAL A 43 -15.73 12.29 19.39
CA VAL A 43 -14.43 12.38 18.69
C VAL A 43 -14.56 13.33 17.50
N PRO A 44 -13.75 14.40 17.41
CA PRO A 44 -13.80 15.32 16.28
C PRO A 44 -13.62 14.64 14.91
N MET A 45 -12.85 13.55 14.89
CA MET A 45 -12.59 12.72 13.71
C MET A 45 -13.83 11.97 13.19
N LEU A 46 -14.81 11.71 14.06
CA LEU A 46 -15.98 10.87 13.78
C LEU A 46 -17.30 11.65 13.93
N ARG A 47 -17.29 12.94 13.58
CA ARG A 47 -18.44 13.86 13.77
C ARG A 47 -19.76 13.40 13.14
N ALA A 48 -19.71 12.56 12.12
CA ALA A 48 -20.89 12.02 11.44
C ALA A 48 -21.62 10.94 12.25
N LEU A 49 -20.96 10.32 13.24
CA LEU A 49 -21.53 9.25 14.05
C LEU A 49 -22.32 9.83 15.23
N ARG A 50 -23.62 9.57 15.28
CA ARG A 50 -24.46 9.79 16.47
C ARG A 50 -24.62 8.48 17.23
N LEU A 51 -23.85 8.33 18.31
CA LEU A 51 -23.83 7.14 19.15
C LEU A 51 -24.82 7.31 20.31
N SER A 52 -26.11 7.03 20.10
CA SER A 52 -27.11 6.98 21.18
C SER A 52 -27.59 5.55 21.39
N VAL A 53 -27.34 5.00 22.58
CA VAL A 53 -27.78 3.64 22.99
C VAL A 53 -28.95 3.71 23.98
N ALA A 54 -29.50 4.91 24.23
CA ALA A 54 -30.60 5.08 25.17
C ALA A 54 -31.84 4.28 24.69
N ASP A 55 -32.44 3.53 25.61
CA ASP A 55 -33.78 2.91 25.50
C ASP A 55 -33.94 1.60 24.70
N MET A 56 -32.87 0.84 24.44
CA MET A 56 -32.98 -0.47 23.75
C MET A 56 -32.93 -1.69 24.70
N THR A 57 -33.74 -2.72 24.38
CA THR A 57 -33.72 -4.06 25.01
C THR A 57 -32.41 -4.80 24.75
N GLU A 58 -32.09 -5.82 25.54
CA GLU A 58 -30.77 -6.48 25.55
C GLU A 58 -30.37 -7.11 24.21
N ASP A 59 -31.31 -7.76 23.50
CA ASP A 59 -31.09 -8.31 22.15
C ASP A 59 -30.84 -7.22 21.11
N TYR A 60 -31.56 -6.10 21.20
CA TYR A 60 -31.34 -4.93 20.33
C TYR A 60 -29.99 -4.26 20.62
N ARG A 61 -29.48 -4.32 21.85
CA ARG A 61 -28.14 -3.77 22.19
C ARG A 61 -27.01 -4.53 21.51
N LEU A 62 -27.11 -5.85 21.32
CA LEU A 62 -26.09 -6.62 20.60
C LEU A 62 -26.07 -6.24 19.12
N TRP A 63 -27.22 -6.30 18.46
CA TRP A 63 -27.35 -5.92 17.05
C TRP A 63 -26.94 -4.46 16.80
N PHE A 64 -27.37 -3.54 17.68
CA PHE A 64 -27.02 -2.13 17.59
C PHE A 64 -25.50 -1.92 17.71
N ARG A 65 -24.84 -2.63 18.64
CA ARG A 65 -23.37 -2.55 18.78
C ARG A 65 -22.64 -3.02 17.53
N GLU A 66 -23.02 -4.15 16.96
CA GLU A 66 -22.42 -4.66 15.72
C GLU A 66 -22.60 -3.67 14.56
N ARG A 67 -23.80 -3.11 14.42
CA ARG A 67 -24.07 -2.06 13.45
C ARG A 67 -23.17 -0.84 13.68
N MET A 68 -23.09 -0.34 14.92
CA MET A 68 -22.26 0.82 15.24
C MET A 68 -20.77 0.55 15.05
N TYR A 69 -20.30 -0.67 15.29
CA TYR A 69 -18.92 -1.05 14.96
C TYR A 69 -18.66 -0.96 13.46
N GLY A 70 -19.59 -1.44 12.62
CA GLY A 70 -19.52 -1.29 11.17
C GLY A 70 -19.42 0.18 10.76
N GLU A 71 -20.32 1.04 11.25
CA GLU A 71 -20.32 2.46 10.93
C GLU A 71 -19.01 3.17 11.40
N VAL A 72 -18.47 2.78 12.56
CA VAL A 72 -17.17 3.28 13.05
C VAL A 72 -16.02 2.85 12.15
N GLU A 73 -15.97 1.58 11.71
CA GLU A 73 -14.93 1.14 10.77
C GLU A 73 -15.04 1.86 9.43
N GLU A 74 -16.25 2.08 8.92
CA GLU A 74 -16.45 2.79 7.64
C GLU A 74 -15.97 4.25 7.71
N GLU A 75 -16.25 4.95 8.81
CA GLU A 75 -15.82 6.32 9.02
C GLU A 75 -14.29 6.41 9.20
N LEU A 76 -13.70 5.51 10.00
CA LEU A 76 -12.25 5.43 10.16
C LEU A 76 -11.54 5.15 8.82
N ASN A 77 -12.08 4.21 8.03
CA ASN A 77 -11.54 3.91 6.71
C ASN A 77 -11.70 5.10 5.75
N ARG A 78 -12.81 5.84 5.83
CA ARG A 78 -13.03 7.04 5.01
C ARG A 78 -12.01 8.12 5.33
N GLU A 79 -11.82 8.41 6.62
CA GLU A 79 -10.81 9.36 7.08
C GLU A 79 -9.41 8.89 6.68
N TRP A 80 -9.11 7.60 6.80
CA TRP A 80 -7.80 7.08 6.39
C TRP A 80 -7.56 7.23 4.88
N ARG A 81 -8.56 6.95 4.05
CA ARG A 81 -8.50 7.21 2.60
C ARG A 81 -8.23 8.68 2.30
N ASN A 82 -8.88 9.60 3.00
CA ASN A 82 -8.68 11.04 2.80
C ASN A 82 -7.24 11.46 3.13
N ARG A 83 -6.71 11.03 4.28
CA ARG A 83 -5.32 11.30 4.65
C ARG A 83 -4.33 10.70 3.66
N TRP A 84 -4.58 9.47 3.21
CA TRP A 84 -3.70 8.81 2.25
C TRP A 84 -3.65 9.54 0.90
N ARG A 85 -4.81 10.00 0.41
CA ARG A 85 -4.91 10.81 -0.81
C ARG A 85 -4.20 12.17 -0.68
N ALA A 86 -4.31 12.81 0.49
CA ALA A 86 -3.72 14.13 0.73
C ALA A 86 -2.22 14.09 1.09
N SER A 87 -1.69 12.94 1.50
CA SER A 87 -0.30 12.82 1.91
C SER A 87 0.67 13.01 0.74
N THR A 88 1.87 13.50 1.03
CA THR A 88 3.01 13.55 0.09
C THR A 88 3.96 12.37 0.26
N LYS A 89 3.73 11.51 1.26
CA LYS A 89 4.60 10.36 1.58
C LYS A 89 4.10 9.11 0.86
N GLY A 90 5.01 8.21 0.52
CA GLY A 90 4.68 6.91 -0.08
C GLY A 90 3.98 6.99 -1.43
N ARG A 91 4.23 8.03 -2.24
CA ARG A 91 3.51 8.25 -3.51
C ARG A 91 3.67 7.13 -4.52
N ILE A 92 4.84 6.47 -4.55
CA ILE A 92 5.01 5.26 -5.36
C ILE A 92 4.01 4.17 -4.90
N THR A 93 3.92 3.90 -3.60
CA THR A 93 2.93 2.97 -3.04
C THR A 93 1.49 3.40 -3.33
N PHE A 94 1.22 4.71 -3.39
CA PHE A 94 -0.10 5.23 -3.73
C PHE A 94 -0.53 4.81 -5.15
N SER A 95 0.40 4.78 -6.11
CA SER A 95 0.12 4.28 -7.47
C SER A 95 -0.32 2.81 -7.46
N PHE A 96 0.21 1.98 -6.56
CA PHE A 96 -0.19 0.57 -6.45
C PHE A 96 -1.44 0.36 -5.59
N VAL A 97 -1.62 1.14 -4.52
CA VAL A 97 -2.70 0.97 -3.54
C VAL A 97 -3.31 2.33 -3.21
N PRO A 98 -4.15 2.90 -4.12
CA PRO A 98 -4.75 4.21 -3.93
C PRO A 98 -5.87 4.21 -2.86
N ASP A 99 -6.51 3.06 -2.62
CA ASP A 99 -7.44 2.87 -1.50
C ASP A 99 -6.69 2.30 -0.29
N ALA A 100 -6.48 3.13 0.73
CA ALA A 100 -5.81 2.76 1.96
C ALA A 100 -6.50 1.60 2.72
N ALA A 101 -7.82 1.42 2.53
CA ALA A 101 -8.56 0.29 3.10
C ALA A 101 -8.41 -1.00 2.28
N GLY A 102 -7.90 -0.91 1.05
CA GLY A 102 -7.67 -2.04 0.14
C GLY A 102 -6.45 -2.88 0.49
N GLY A 103 -5.48 -2.32 1.21
CA GLY A 103 -4.19 -2.94 1.49
C GLY A 103 -4.22 -4.41 1.91
N ARG A 104 -5.02 -4.76 2.93
CA ARG A 104 -5.13 -6.16 3.42
C ARG A 104 -5.71 -7.12 2.38
N ARG A 105 -6.54 -6.62 1.46
CA ARG A 105 -7.16 -7.43 0.40
C ARG A 105 -6.23 -7.60 -0.80
N LEU A 106 -5.48 -6.55 -1.13
CA LEU A 106 -4.68 -6.48 -2.35
C LEU A 106 -3.24 -6.96 -2.15
N VAL A 107 -2.69 -6.81 -0.95
CA VAL A 107 -1.26 -7.05 -0.69
C VAL A 107 -1.07 -8.42 -0.05
N SER A 108 -0.26 -9.26 -0.70
CA SER A 108 0.14 -10.54 -0.15
C SER A 108 0.84 -10.38 1.20
N THR A 109 0.49 -11.23 2.18
CA THR A 109 1.12 -11.29 3.51
C THR A 109 2.62 -11.63 3.43
N GLU A 110 3.03 -12.26 2.34
CA GLU A 110 4.40 -12.56 1.97
C GLU A 110 4.79 -11.77 0.72
N MET A 111 5.27 -10.53 0.95
CA MET A 111 5.84 -9.73 -0.12
C MET A 111 7.38 -9.88 -0.15
N PRO A 112 7.95 -10.47 -1.22
CA PRO A 112 9.39 -10.59 -1.39
C PRO A 112 10.05 -9.22 -1.48
N TYR A 113 11.34 -9.17 -1.15
CA TYR A 113 12.08 -7.91 -1.08
C TYR A 113 12.16 -7.18 -2.42
N ALA A 114 12.27 -7.91 -3.53
CA ALA A 114 12.26 -7.32 -4.88
C ALA A 114 10.94 -6.56 -5.16
N VAL A 115 9.80 -7.17 -4.85
CA VAL A 115 8.48 -6.55 -5.00
C VAL A 115 8.33 -5.36 -4.04
N ALA A 116 8.66 -5.56 -2.76
CA ALA A 116 8.56 -4.51 -1.75
C ALA A 116 9.36 -3.25 -2.13
N ARG A 117 10.55 -3.41 -2.74
CA ARG A 117 11.38 -2.30 -3.21
C ARG A 117 10.69 -1.48 -4.29
N LEU A 118 10.12 -2.15 -5.30
CA LEU A 118 9.43 -1.46 -6.39
C LEU A 118 8.14 -0.80 -5.91
N VAL A 119 7.31 -1.53 -5.15
CA VAL A 119 6.02 -1.03 -4.64
C VAL A 119 6.20 0.15 -3.68
N THR A 120 7.31 0.21 -2.96
CA THR A 120 7.59 1.32 -2.05
C THR A 120 8.42 2.43 -2.71
N GLY A 121 9.08 2.17 -3.84
CA GLY A 121 10.10 3.07 -4.39
C GLY A 121 11.32 3.23 -3.47
N HIS A 122 11.54 2.28 -2.56
CA HIS A 122 12.62 2.31 -1.57
C HIS A 122 13.58 1.12 -1.71
N GLY A 123 14.69 1.18 -0.99
CA GLY A 123 15.76 0.17 -1.02
C GLY A 123 16.86 0.55 -2.00
N MET A 124 17.48 -0.45 -2.63
CA MET A 124 18.63 -0.24 -3.52
C MET A 124 18.21 0.12 -4.95
N LEU A 125 17.48 1.23 -5.06
CA LEU A 125 17.19 1.95 -6.30
C LEU A 125 18.09 3.19 -6.31
N ARG A 126 18.87 3.40 -7.37
CA ARG A 126 19.90 4.45 -7.41
C ARG A 126 19.30 5.84 -7.27
N ALA A 127 18.16 6.12 -7.89
CA ALA A 127 17.47 7.40 -7.69
C ALA A 127 17.16 7.65 -6.21
N LYS A 128 16.66 6.63 -5.49
CA LYS A 128 16.37 6.74 -4.06
C LYS A 128 17.63 6.81 -3.20
N MET A 129 18.66 6.03 -3.54
CA MET A 129 19.94 6.08 -2.82
C MET A 129 20.61 7.45 -2.98
N PHE A 130 20.56 8.05 -4.17
CA PHE A 130 21.06 9.39 -4.44
C PHE A 130 20.30 10.45 -3.63
N GLU A 131 18.97 10.39 -3.61
CA GLU A 131 18.13 11.28 -2.77
C GLU A 131 18.53 11.21 -1.29
N MET A 132 18.96 10.04 -0.81
CA MET A 132 19.42 9.82 0.56
C MET A 132 20.93 10.07 0.77
N GLY A 133 21.66 10.52 -0.25
CA GLY A 133 23.10 10.74 -0.19
C GLY A 133 23.97 9.47 -0.09
N LEU A 134 23.41 8.31 -0.45
CA LEU A 134 24.07 7.00 -0.40
C LEU A 134 24.61 6.52 -1.75
N ALA A 135 24.33 7.24 -2.83
CA ALA A 135 24.88 6.99 -4.16
C ALA A 135 25.41 8.30 -4.75
N THR A 136 26.37 8.19 -5.67
CA THR A 136 27.00 9.34 -6.35
C THR A 136 26.12 9.96 -7.43
N ASP A 137 25.21 9.17 -8.00
CA ASP A 137 24.31 9.58 -9.07
C ASP A 137 23.02 8.73 -9.04
N PRO A 138 21.93 9.21 -9.65
CA PRO A 138 20.64 8.54 -9.64
C PRO A 138 20.44 7.52 -10.76
N TYR A 139 21.41 7.33 -11.67
CA TYR A 139 21.15 6.77 -13.00
C TYR A 139 21.24 5.24 -13.04
N CYS A 140 20.34 4.62 -13.80
CA CYS A 140 20.41 3.22 -14.20
C CYS A 140 21.50 3.03 -15.25
N ALA A 141 21.89 1.78 -15.53
CA ALA A 141 22.88 1.46 -16.54
C ALA A 141 22.43 1.81 -17.98
N CYS A 142 21.13 2.03 -18.22
CA CYS A 142 20.61 2.55 -19.49
C CYS A 142 20.79 4.07 -19.65
N GLY A 143 21.08 4.81 -18.58
CA GLY A 143 21.30 6.26 -18.59
C GLY A 143 20.21 7.09 -17.92
N ASP A 144 19.00 6.55 -17.71
CA ASP A 144 17.90 7.27 -17.08
C ASP A 144 17.88 7.13 -15.55
N PRO A 145 17.21 8.03 -14.80
CA PRO A 145 17.06 7.88 -13.35
C PRO A 145 16.42 6.54 -12.96
N GLU A 146 17.09 5.80 -12.07
CA GLU A 146 16.64 4.47 -11.67
C GLU A 146 15.53 4.52 -10.62
N THR A 147 14.33 4.87 -11.06
CA THR A 147 13.10 4.81 -10.25
C THR A 147 12.43 3.44 -10.37
N ALA A 148 11.46 3.15 -9.49
CA ALA A 148 10.67 1.93 -9.59
C ALA A 148 9.81 1.92 -10.88
N GLU A 149 9.22 3.06 -11.21
CA GLU A 149 8.46 3.26 -12.45
C GLU A 149 9.30 3.00 -13.68
N HIS A 150 10.51 3.58 -13.73
CA HIS A 150 11.46 3.35 -14.81
C HIS A 150 11.73 1.85 -15.02
N ILE A 151 12.02 1.10 -13.95
CA ILE A 151 12.26 -0.35 -14.04
C ILE A 151 11.00 -1.07 -14.58
N ILE A 152 9.82 -0.75 -14.05
CA ILE A 152 8.56 -1.45 -14.35
C ILE A 152 8.01 -1.12 -15.74
N MET A 153 8.24 0.09 -16.25
CA MET A 153 7.53 0.62 -17.42
C MET A 153 8.44 0.98 -18.61
N GLU A 154 9.68 1.41 -18.37
CA GLU A 154 10.44 2.18 -19.37
C GLU A 154 11.77 1.54 -19.75
N CYS A 155 12.56 1.09 -18.78
CA CYS A 155 13.97 0.73 -18.95
C CYS A 155 14.24 -0.35 -20.00
N ASP A 156 14.92 -0.03 -21.09
CA ASP A 156 15.22 -0.99 -22.17
C ASP A 156 15.94 -2.26 -21.70
N LEU A 157 16.69 -2.19 -20.59
CA LEU A 157 17.41 -3.33 -20.01
C LEU A 157 16.50 -4.42 -19.45
N TYR A 158 15.21 -4.14 -19.25
CA TYR A 158 14.23 -5.10 -18.73
C TYR A 158 13.05 -5.30 -19.69
N ASP A 159 13.16 -4.87 -20.95
CA ASP A 159 12.05 -4.91 -21.90
C ASP A 159 11.55 -6.32 -22.20
N ASP A 160 12.48 -7.27 -22.33
CA ASP A 160 12.17 -8.70 -22.49
C ASP A 160 11.38 -9.26 -21.29
N LEU A 161 11.77 -8.91 -20.07
CA LEU A 161 11.09 -9.33 -18.84
C LEU A 161 9.71 -8.67 -18.73
N ARG A 162 9.61 -7.38 -19.06
CA ARG A 162 8.33 -6.66 -19.09
C ARG A 162 7.38 -7.27 -20.11
N CYS A 163 7.86 -7.57 -21.31
CA CYS A 163 7.06 -8.23 -22.36
C CYS A 163 6.44 -9.54 -21.85
N ILE A 164 7.21 -10.36 -21.12
CA ILE A 164 6.72 -11.61 -20.52
C ILE A 164 5.66 -11.31 -19.45
N MET A 165 5.94 -10.35 -18.55
CA MET A 165 5.02 -9.94 -17.50
C MET A 165 3.69 -9.46 -18.09
N TRP A 166 3.72 -8.52 -19.04
CA TRP A 166 2.51 -7.93 -19.63
C TRP A 166 1.67 -8.93 -20.42
N ARG A 167 2.31 -9.88 -21.12
CA ARG A 167 1.57 -10.99 -21.77
C ARG A 167 0.79 -11.84 -20.78
N ARG A 168 1.30 -12.01 -19.56
CA ARG A 168 0.65 -12.80 -18.50
C ARG A 168 -0.39 -12.01 -17.71
N VAL A 169 -0.17 -10.71 -17.51
CA VAL A 169 -1.17 -9.79 -16.95
C VAL A 169 -2.38 -9.70 -17.90
N GLY A 170 -2.14 -9.69 -19.20
CA GLY A 170 -3.16 -9.82 -20.25
C GLY A 170 -3.94 -8.53 -20.53
N PHE A 171 -5.10 -8.69 -21.18
CA PHE A 171 -5.97 -7.62 -21.71
C PHE A 171 -6.41 -6.53 -20.71
N PRO A 172 -6.53 -6.76 -19.38
CA PRO A 172 -6.81 -5.69 -18.42
C PRO A 172 -5.83 -4.51 -18.49
N PHE A 173 -4.57 -4.76 -18.90
CA PHE A 173 -3.57 -3.71 -19.11
C PHE A 173 -3.99 -2.70 -20.20
N CYS A 174 -4.59 -3.15 -21.31
CA CYS A 174 -4.95 -2.28 -22.43
C CYS A 174 -6.18 -1.39 -22.16
N LEU A 175 -6.94 -1.68 -21.10
CA LEU A 175 -8.17 -0.97 -20.74
C LEU A 175 -8.06 -0.17 -19.45
N ALA A 176 -7.02 -0.40 -18.64
CA ALA A 176 -6.86 0.30 -17.38
C ALA A 176 -6.22 1.68 -17.58
N GLY A 177 -6.81 2.69 -16.93
CA GLY A 177 -6.23 4.04 -16.88
C GLY A 177 -5.00 4.14 -15.98
N ASP A 178 -4.83 3.20 -15.04
CA ASP A 178 -3.64 3.05 -14.19
C ASP A 178 -3.28 1.56 -14.07
N VAL A 179 -2.04 1.23 -14.42
CA VAL A 179 -1.54 -0.15 -14.56
C VAL A 179 -0.98 -0.69 -13.24
N PHE A 180 -0.57 0.18 -12.32
CA PHE A 180 0.09 -0.24 -11.08
C PHE A 180 -0.84 -0.98 -10.11
N PRO A 181 -2.11 -0.58 -9.91
CA PRO A 181 -3.02 -1.34 -9.05
C PRO A 181 -3.23 -2.79 -9.54
N LEU A 182 -3.32 -2.99 -10.86
CA LEU A 182 -3.51 -4.31 -11.46
C LEU A 182 -2.41 -5.31 -11.07
N LEU A 183 -1.18 -4.83 -10.87
CA LEU A 183 -0.04 -5.67 -10.51
C LEU A 183 -0.17 -6.29 -9.12
N LEU A 184 -1.03 -5.75 -8.24
CA LEU A 184 -1.30 -6.30 -6.91
C LEU A 184 -2.71 -6.90 -6.79
N GLU A 185 -3.69 -6.40 -7.54
CA GLU A 185 -5.10 -6.81 -7.38
C GLU A 185 -5.40 -8.24 -7.82
N ASN A 186 -4.72 -8.74 -8.85
CA ASN A 186 -4.98 -10.06 -9.42
C ASN A 186 -3.87 -11.05 -9.05
N ALA A 187 -4.23 -12.22 -8.52
CA ALA A 187 -3.24 -13.23 -8.11
C ALA A 187 -2.29 -13.66 -9.25
N SER A 188 -2.81 -13.80 -10.48
CA SER A 188 -1.98 -14.11 -11.67
C SER A 188 -1.07 -12.93 -12.02
N ALA A 189 -1.59 -11.70 -12.00
CA ALA A 189 -0.80 -10.49 -12.25
C ALA A 189 0.30 -10.31 -11.20
N TYR A 190 -0.01 -10.52 -9.92
CA TYR A 190 0.95 -10.47 -8.83
C TYR A 190 2.05 -11.52 -8.97
N VAL A 191 1.71 -12.74 -9.38
CA VAL A 191 2.72 -13.78 -9.65
C VAL A 191 3.64 -13.35 -10.80
N ALA A 192 3.08 -12.85 -11.91
CA ALA A 192 3.88 -12.34 -13.03
C ALA A 192 4.77 -11.15 -12.62
N PHE A 193 4.23 -10.21 -11.85
CA PHE A 193 4.97 -9.06 -11.33
C PHE A 193 6.09 -9.45 -10.37
N ARG A 194 5.82 -10.44 -9.50
CA ARG A 194 6.81 -10.98 -8.57
C ARG A 194 7.99 -11.61 -9.30
N GLU A 195 7.71 -12.43 -10.31
CA GLU A 195 8.74 -13.07 -11.13
C GLU A 195 9.54 -12.04 -11.93
N PHE A 196 8.87 -11.04 -12.51
CA PHE A 196 9.52 -9.88 -13.15
C PHE A 196 10.47 -9.18 -12.18
N ALA A 197 9.99 -8.82 -10.99
CA ALA A 197 10.79 -8.11 -10.00
C ALA A 197 12.02 -8.94 -9.60
N GLN A 198 11.86 -10.24 -9.35
CA GLN A 198 12.98 -11.11 -9.01
C GLN A 198 14.04 -11.14 -10.11
N ALA A 199 13.63 -11.43 -11.35
CA ALA A 199 14.54 -11.48 -12.50
C ALA A 199 15.24 -10.14 -12.77
N ALA A 200 14.52 -9.02 -12.67
CA ALA A 200 15.09 -7.69 -12.85
C ALA A 200 16.17 -7.39 -11.79
N PHE A 201 15.91 -7.69 -10.51
CA PHE A 201 16.91 -7.47 -9.45
C PHE A 201 18.09 -8.44 -9.53
N GLU A 202 17.89 -9.68 -9.97
CA GLU A 202 18.99 -10.62 -10.24
C GLU A 202 19.90 -10.11 -11.35
N ARG A 203 19.32 -9.66 -12.47
CA ARG A 203 20.05 -9.04 -13.59
C ARG A 203 20.81 -7.78 -13.17
N ARG A 204 20.24 -6.99 -12.26
CA ARG A 204 20.92 -5.82 -11.66
C ARG A 204 22.14 -6.23 -10.86
N MET A 205 22.02 -7.27 -10.04
CA MET A 205 23.14 -7.72 -9.19
C MET A 205 24.31 -8.28 -10.02
N THR A 206 24.04 -9.04 -11.08
CA THR A 206 25.10 -9.53 -11.98
C THR A 206 25.79 -8.39 -12.74
N SER A 207 25.04 -7.36 -13.14
CA SER A 207 25.57 -6.19 -13.85
C SER A 207 26.42 -5.26 -12.97
N VAL A 208 26.20 -5.27 -11.65
CA VAL A 208 26.95 -4.46 -10.67
C VAL A 208 28.23 -5.15 -10.21
N VAL A 209 28.26 -6.49 -10.15
CA VAL A 209 29.46 -7.27 -9.74
C VAL A 209 30.48 -7.38 -10.89
N GLY A 210 30.08 -7.13 -12.13
CA GLY A 210 30.94 -7.16 -13.31
C GLY A 210 31.68 -5.85 -13.64
N ARG A 211 31.62 -4.83 -12.76
CA ARG A 211 32.37 -3.56 -12.91
C ARG A 211 33.30 -3.35 -11.73
#